data_AF-A0A9D1WMW2-F1
#
_entry.id   AF-A0A9D1WMW2-F1
#
_cell.length_a   1.000
_cell.length_b   1.000
_cell.length_c   1.000
_cell.angle_alpha   90.00
_cell.angle_beta   90.00
_cell.angle_gamma   90.00
#
_symmetry.space_group_name_H-M   'P 1'
#
loop_
_entity.id
_entity.type
_entity.pdbx_description
1 polymer ?
#
loop_
_entity_poly.entity_id
_entity_poly.type
_entity_poly.pdbx_seq_one_letter_code
_entity_poly.pdbx_strand_id
1 'polypeptide(L)'
;TVVNLACEIAQRGIATPQDIDNAVRLGLNYPRGPLQWGDELGPQRLLSILERMGELTGDPRYRPSPWLRRRAILGVSLLQPEPKL
;
A
#
# COMPACT_ATOMS: atom_id res chain seq x y z
N THR A 1 7.94 3.59 0.21
CA THR A 1 7.00 4.74 0.14
C THR A 1 5.98 4.59 -0.97
N VAL A 2 6.34 4.21 -2.21
CA VAL A 2 5.36 4.07 -3.33
C VAL A 2 4.16 3.17 -2.99
N VAL A 3 4.41 1.96 -2.45
CA VAL A 3 3.32 1.06 -2.01
C VAL A 3 2.45 1.70 -0.91
N ASN A 4 3.09 2.39 0.04
CA ASN A 4 2.37 3.07 1.13
C ASN A 4 1.50 4.21 0.61
N LEU A 5 1.99 4.97 -0.38
CA LEU A 5 1.24 6.03 -1.04
C LEU A 5 0.06 5.46 -1.83
N ALA A 6 0.25 4.37 -2.56
CA ALA A 6 -0.85 3.67 -3.23
C ALA A 6 -1.93 3.21 -2.23
N CYS A 7 -1.52 2.71 -1.06
CA CYS A 7 -2.43 2.36 0.03
C CYS A 7 -3.20 3.57 0.57
N GLU A 8 -2.58 4.76 0.64
CA GLU A 8 -3.27 6.00 1.04
C GLU A 8 -4.32 6.44 0.00
N ILE A 9 -4.01 6.32 -1.29
CA ILE A 9 -4.96 6.63 -2.37
C ILE A 9 -6.17 5.70 -2.28
N ALA A 10 -5.92 4.40 -2.06
CA ALA A 10 -6.96 3.41 -1.87
C ALA A 10 -7.81 3.70 -0.61
N GLN A 11 -7.17 4.07 0.51
CA GLN A 11 -7.87 4.43 1.75
C GLN A 11 -8.82 5.60 1.60
N ARG A 12 -8.47 6.59 0.76
CA ARG A 12 -9.29 7.77 0.50
C ARG A 12 -10.44 7.49 -0.48
N GLY A 13 -10.49 6.29 -1.07
CA GLY A 13 -11.52 5.93 -2.05
C GLY A 13 -11.43 6.74 -3.36
N ILE A 14 -10.28 7.35 -3.66
CA ILE A 14 -10.09 8.17 -4.87
C ILE A 14 -10.20 7.30 -6.14
N ALA A 15 -9.70 6.08 -6.06
CA ALA A 15 -9.73 5.09 -7.13
C ALA A 15 -9.80 3.68 -6.50
N THR A 16 -10.26 2.69 -7.27
CA THR A 16 -10.21 1.30 -6.79
C THR A 16 -8.76 0.82 -6.71
N PRO A 17 -8.44 -0.16 -5.85
CA PRO A 17 -7.08 -0.73 -5.80
C PRO A 17 -6.57 -1.19 -7.17
N GLN A 18 -7.46 -1.76 -7.98
CA GLN A 18 -7.12 -2.21 -9.33
C GLN A 18 -6.82 -1.04 -10.29
N ASP A 19 -7.57 0.05 -10.19
CA ASP A 19 -7.34 1.24 -11.01
C ASP A 19 -6.01 1.91 -10.65
N ILE A 20 -5.66 1.96 -9.37
CA ILE A 20 -4.36 2.48 -8.90
C ILE A 20 -3.22 1.67 -9.53
N ASP A 21 -3.34 0.33 -9.50
CA ASP A 21 -2.34 -0.55 -10.08
C ASP A 21 -2.22 -0.41 -11.60
N ASN A 22 -3.35 -0.30 -12.29
CA ASN A 22 -3.38 -0.07 -13.73
C ASN A 22 -2.79 1.30 -14.10
N ALA A 23 -3.11 2.34 -13.35
CA ALA A 23 -2.59 3.70 -13.60
C ALA A 23 -1.06 3.75 -13.49
N VAL A 24 -0.48 3.08 -12.50
CA VAL A 24 0.99 3.03 -12.35
C VAL A 24 1.63 2.14 -13.41
N ARG A 25 1.03 0.99 -13.73
CA ARG A 25 1.55 0.09 -14.77
C ARG A 25 1.54 0.77 -16.14
N LEU A 26 0.43 1.38 -16.54
CA LEU A 26 0.25 1.97 -17.87
C LEU A 26 0.86 3.37 -17.96
N GLY A 27 0.67 4.20 -16.94
CA GLY A 27 1.11 5.60 -16.96
C GLY A 27 2.60 5.77 -16.68
N LEU A 28 3.20 4.90 -15.86
CA LEU A 28 4.61 4.98 -15.48
C LEU A 28 5.45 3.81 -16.02
N ASN A 29 4.84 2.90 -16.79
CA ASN A 29 5.47 1.71 -17.37
C ASN A 29 6.12 0.78 -16.33
N TYR A 30 5.51 0.68 -15.14
CA TYR A 30 5.97 -0.27 -14.12
C TYR A 30 5.62 -1.71 -14.54
N PRO A 31 6.45 -2.72 -14.21
CA PRO A 31 6.15 -4.11 -14.56
C PRO A 31 4.93 -4.66 -13.81
N ARG A 32 4.64 -4.11 -12.63
CA ARG A 32 3.51 -4.48 -11.76
C ARG A 32 2.95 -3.24 -11.09
N GLY A 33 1.68 -3.29 -10.71
CA GLY A 33 1.09 -2.24 -9.92
C GLY A 33 1.64 -2.25 -8.49
N PRO A 34 1.70 -1.10 -7.80
CA PRO A 34 2.29 -0.99 -6.48
C PRO A 34 1.58 -1.82 -5.40
N LEU A 35 0.26 -1.98 -5.47
CA LEU A 35 -0.48 -2.78 -4.49
C LEU A 35 -0.24 -4.27 -4.72
N GLN A 36 -0.33 -4.73 -5.97
CA GLN A 36 0.05 -6.09 -6.35
C GLN A 36 1.48 -6.41 -5.89
N TRP A 37 2.43 -5.53 -6.16
CA TRP A 37 3.82 -5.75 -5.77
C TRP A 37 3.99 -5.77 -4.24
N GLY A 38 3.21 -4.97 -3.53
CA GLY A 38 3.18 -5.00 -2.07
C GLY A 38 2.63 -6.30 -1.49
N ASP A 39 1.62 -6.89 -2.12
CA ASP A 39 1.10 -8.22 -1.75
C ASP A 39 2.13 -9.32 -1.96
N GLU A 40 2.80 -9.31 -3.12
CA GLU A 40 3.86 -10.29 -3.44
C GLU A 40 5.03 -10.24 -2.45
N LEU A 41 5.38 -9.04 -1.95
CA LEU A 41 6.43 -8.86 -0.94
C LEU A 41 5.98 -9.23 0.48
N GLY A 42 4.67 -9.24 0.73
CA GLY A 42 4.08 -9.45 2.05
C GLY A 42 3.75 -8.13 2.76
N PRO A 43 2.46 -7.80 2.99
CA PRO A 43 2.05 -6.58 3.67
C PRO A 43 2.63 -6.42 5.08
N GLN A 44 2.77 -7.53 5.82
CA GLN A 44 3.36 -7.56 7.15
C GLN A 44 4.84 -7.16 7.11
N ARG A 45 5.59 -7.68 6.14
CA ARG A 45 7.00 -7.34 5.94
C ARG A 45 7.15 -5.85 5.64
N LEU A 46 6.31 -5.31 4.77
CA LEU A 46 6.32 -3.88 4.44
C LEU A 46 5.98 -3.01 5.65
N LEU A 47 4.98 -3.40 6.44
CA LEU A 47 4.62 -2.71 7.69
C LEU A 47 5.83 -2.66 8.63
N SER A 48 6.48 -3.80 8.89
CA SER A 48 7.65 -3.85 9.78
C SER A 48 8.83 -3.04 9.26
N ILE A 49 9.06 -3.01 7.95
CA ILE A 49 10.12 -2.16 7.36
C ILE A 49 9.81 -0.69 7.61
N LEU A 50 8.59 -0.25 7.35
CA LEU A 50 8.19 1.15 7.51
C LEU A 50 8.23 1.60 8.98
N GLU A 51 7.79 0.75 9.91
CA GLU A 51 7.88 1.04 11.35
C GLU A 51 9.34 1.20 11.80
N ARG A 52 10.22 0.25 11.43
CA ARG A 52 11.65 0.34 11.76
C ARG A 52 12.31 1.56 11.13
N MET A 53 11.97 1.90 9.89
CA MET A 53 12.49 3.11 9.25
C MET A 53 12.02 4.38 9.98
N GLY A 54 10.76 4.43 10.41
CA GLY A 54 10.23 5.52 11.22
C GLY A 54 10.92 5.65 12.58
N GLU A 55 11.17 4.53 13.26
CA GLU A 55 11.90 4.49 14.54
C GLU A 55 13.35 4.97 14.38
N LEU A 56 14.04 4.54 13.31
CA LEU A 56 15.44 4.86 13.07
C LEU A 56 15.67 6.31 12.65
N THR A 57 14.78 6.87 11.82
CA THR A 57 15.00 8.20 11.23
C THR A 57 14.16 9.30 11.86
N GLY A 58 13.09 8.96 12.59
CA GLY A 58 12.10 9.93 13.08
C GLY A 58 11.33 10.65 11.96
N ASP A 59 11.49 10.22 10.70
CA ASP A 59 10.92 10.91 9.55
C ASP A 59 9.47 10.46 9.32
N PRO A 60 8.49 11.38 9.37
CA PRO A 60 7.08 11.05 9.22
C PRO A 60 6.74 10.42 7.86
N ARG A 61 7.59 10.55 6.84
CA ARG A 61 7.37 9.93 5.51
C ARG A 61 7.30 8.40 5.56
N TYR A 62 7.85 7.78 6.60
CA TYR A 62 7.81 6.33 6.77
C TYR A 62 6.60 5.84 7.56
N ARG A 63 5.73 6.74 8.02
CA ARG A 63 4.51 6.37 8.74
C ARG A 63 3.65 5.43 7.88
N PRO A 64 3.38 4.19 8.33
CA PRO A 64 2.52 3.27 7.60
C PRO A 64 1.10 3.82 7.49
N SER A 65 0.49 3.69 6.33
CA SER A 65 -0.89 4.07 6.09
C SER A 65 -1.85 3.16 6.87
N PRO A 66 -3.04 3.67 7.28
CA PRO A 66 -4.06 2.84 7.93
C PRO A 66 -4.48 1.64 7.09
N TRP A 67 -4.53 1.78 5.76
CA TRP A 67 -4.86 0.71 4.82
C TRP A 67 -3.85 -0.43 4.88
N LEU A 68 -2.56 -0.11 4.76
CA LEU A 68 -1.47 -1.09 4.85
C LEU A 68 -1.49 -1.78 6.22
N ARG A 69 -1.59 -1.02 7.31
CA ARG A 69 -1.61 -1.56 8.67
C ARG A 69 -2.77 -2.53 8.87
N ARG A 70 -3.99 -2.16 8.46
CA ARG A 70 -5.18 -2.99 8.63
C ARG A 70 -5.06 -4.30 7.85
N ARG A 71 -4.61 -4.23 6.60
CA ARG A 71 -4.45 -5.42 5.74
C ARG A 71 -3.35 -6.36 6.21
N ALA A 72 -2.23 -5.80 6.67
CA ALA A 72 -1.17 -6.57 7.31
C ALA A 72 -1.68 -7.31 8.56
N ILE A 73 -2.46 -6.65 9.43
CA ILE A 73 -3.00 -7.26 10.65
C ILE A 73 -4.04 -8.34 10.32
N LEU A 74 -4.94 -8.06 9.38
CA LEU A 74 -6.03 -8.97 9.00
C LEU A 74 -5.58 -10.11 8.08
N GLY A 75 -4.37 -10.07 7.54
CA GLY A 75 -3.87 -11.09 6.60
C GLY A 75 -4.62 -11.07 5.26
N VAL A 76 -5.11 -9.90 4.85
CA VAL A 76 -5.84 -9.74 3.58
C VAL A 76 -5.02 -8.96 2.55
N SER A 77 -5.36 -9.13 1.28
CA SER A 77 -4.69 -8.49 0.15
C SER A 77 -4.81 -6.95 0.16
N LEU A 78 -3.75 -6.27 -0.28
CA LEU A 78 -3.71 -4.85 -0.57
C LEU A 78 -4.69 -4.43 -1.67
N LEU A 79 -5.00 -5.36 -2.58
CA LEU A 79 -5.97 -5.18 -3.65
C LEU A 79 -7.42 -5.38 -3.21
N GLN A 80 -7.68 -5.93 -2.02
CA GLN A 80 -9.05 -6.12 -1.56
C GLN A 80 -9.74 -4.76 -1.42
N PRO A 81 -10.83 -4.48 -2.16
CA PRO A 81 -11.57 -3.22 -2.02
C PRO A 81 -12.29 -3.16 -0.68
N GLU A 82 -12.52 -1.95 -0.15
CA GLU A 82 -13.45 -1.79 0.97
C GLU A 82 -14.89 -2.04 0.49
N PRO A 83 -15.72 -2.73 1.29
CA PRO A 83 -17.13 -2.90 0.97
C PRO A 83 -17.80 -1.51 0.90
N LYS A 84 -18.57 -1.28 -0.18
CA LYS A 84 -19.41 -0.09 -0.26
C LYS A 84 -20.52 -0.25 0.76
N LEU A 85 -20.61 0.70 1.69
CA LEU A 85 -21.74 0.84 2.63
C LEU A 85 -23.05 1.07 1.86
#